data_AF-A0A316FFC9-F1
#
_entry.id   AF-A0A316FFC9-F1
#
_cell.length_a   1.000
_cell.length_b   1.000
_cell.length_c   1.000
_cell.angle_alpha   90.00
_cell.angle_beta   90.00
_cell.angle_gamma   90.00
#
_symmetry.space_group_name_H-M   'P 1'
#
loop_
_entity.id
_entity.type
_entity.pdbx_description
1 polymer ?
#
loop_
_entity_poly.entity_id
_entity_poly.type
_entity_poly.pdbx_seq_one_letter_code
_entity_poly.pdbx_strand_id
1 'polypeptide(L)'
;MIESIGKIFSTLSTAAKTAKALQKIISDVDGDERILMEEIKENAGLCWLVTKREVEPARVIKELQTAEYDRLLKTDFDFNRLKRKKIKASQRYKGTDLKSFIGKDTYHLVENIYDRIKEMKRIHRIDNNLERIRWTVRFSNLHKRILLLLEHLKG
;
A
#
# COMPACT_ATOMS: atom_id res chain seq x y z
N MET A 1 12.06 5.04 15.19
CA MET A 1 10.93 5.97 15.37
C MET A 1 9.88 5.65 14.32
N ILE A 2 8.65 5.34 14.68
CA ILE A 2 7.56 5.18 13.69
C ILE A 2 7.15 6.59 13.27
N GLU A 3 7.53 7.01 12.07
CA GLU A 3 7.09 8.31 11.54
C GLU A 3 5.56 8.33 11.45
N SER A 4 4.95 9.39 11.97
CA SER A 4 3.50 9.49 11.97
C SER A 4 2.97 9.60 10.54
N ILE A 5 2.22 8.58 10.11
CA ILE A 5 1.46 8.56 8.86
C ILE A 5 0.66 9.87 8.68
N GLY A 6 0.07 10.38 9.76
CA GLY A 6 -0.71 11.62 9.71
C GLY A 6 0.10 12.88 9.43
N LYS A 7 1.41 12.89 9.74
CA LYS A 7 2.30 14.02 9.41
C LYS A 7 2.68 14.02 7.93
N ILE A 8 2.92 12.83 7.34
CA ILE A 8 3.28 12.69 5.93
C ILE A 8 2.04 12.85 5.04
N PHE A 9 0.93 12.23 5.43
CA PHE A 9 -0.30 12.16 4.65
C PHE A 9 -1.47 12.82 5.40
N SER A 10 -1.38 14.12 5.66
CA SER A 10 -2.39 14.86 6.43
C SER A 10 -3.81 14.78 5.81
N THR A 11 -3.91 14.69 4.49
CA THR A 11 -5.20 14.55 3.78
C THR A 11 -5.75 13.12 3.80
N LEU A 12 -4.93 12.12 4.14
CA LEU A 12 -5.28 10.70 4.24
C LEU A 12 -5.05 10.18 5.68
N SER A 13 -5.12 11.08 6.67
CA SER A 13 -4.72 10.78 8.06
C SER A 13 -5.67 9.86 8.81
N THR A 14 -6.80 9.45 8.21
CA THR A 14 -7.81 8.56 8.80
C THR A 14 -8.25 7.50 7.80
N ALA A 15 -8.75 6.37 8.33
CA ALA A 15 -9.32 5.29 7.52
C ALA A 15 -10.46 5.79 6.61
N ALA A 16 -11.38 6.60 7.16
CA ALA A 16 -12.50 7.15 6.39
C ALA A 16 -12.05 8.06 5.23
N LYS A 17 -11.06 8.94 5.47
CA LYS A 17 -10.51 9.81 4.41
C LYS A 17 -9.80 8.99 3.32
N THR A 18 -9.05 7.98 3.74
CA THR A 18 -8.35 7.04 2.83
C THR A 18 -9.34 6.26 1.98
N ALA A 19 -10.37 5.66 2.61
CA ALA A 19 -11.42 4.93 1.92
C ALA A 19 -12.20 5.80 0.94
N LYS A 20 -12.56 7.03 1.33
CA LYS A 20 -13.21 7.99 0.42
C LYS A 20 -12.34 8.35 -0.78
N ALA A 21 -11.03 8.57 -0.55
CA ALA A 21 -10.09 8.87 -1.63
C ALA A 21 -9.94 7.69 -2.61
N LEU A 22 -9.82 6.46 -2.08
CA LEU A 22 -9.80 5.24 -2.89
C LEU A 22 -11.09 5.07 -3.68
N GLN A 23 -12.25 5.25 -3.04
CA GLN A 23 -13.53 5.08 -3.71
C GLN A 23 -13.70 6.05 -4.89
N LYS A 24 -13.18 7.27 -4.76
CA LYS A 24 -13.14 8.23 -5.86
C LYS A 24 -12.23 7.77 -7.00
N ILE A 25 -11.03 7.27 -6.69
CA ILE A 25 -10.13 6.74 -7.73
C ILE A 25 -10.78 5.54 -8.43
N ILE A 26 -11.40 4.63 -7.68
CA ILE A 26 -12.08 3.43 -8.17
C ILE A 26 -13.27 3.79 -9.06
N SER A 27 -14.00 4.87 -8.78
CA SER A 27 -15.12 5.30 -9.64
C SER A 27 -14.68 5.86 -10.99
N ASP A 28 -13.41 6.28 -11.09
CA ASP A 28 -12.84 6.92 -12.28
C ASP A 28 -12.10 5.91 -13.18
N VAL A 29 -12.02 4.63 -12.79
CA VAL A 29 -11.35 3.56 -13.54
C VAL A 29 -12.28 2.36 -13.75
N ASP A 30 -11.99 1.54 -14.75
CA ASP A 30 -12.78 0.37 -15.12
C ASP A 30 -11.92 -0.90 -15.32
N GLY A 31 -12.59 -2.01 -15.62
CA GLY A 31 -11.96 -3.29 -15.91
C GLY A 31 -10.92 -3.72 -14.87
N ASP A 32 -9.76 -4.17 -15.37
CA ASP A 32 -8.65 -4.65 -14.55
C ASP A 32 -8.06 -3.60 -13.60
N GLU A 33 -8.06 -2.30 -13.97
CA GLU A 33 -7.61 -1.24 -13.07
C GLU A 33 -8.52 -1.14 -11.86
N ARG A 34 -9.84 -1.18 -12.08
CA ARG A 34 -10.81 -1.12 -11.00
C ARG A 34 -10.65 -2.29 -10.04
N ILE A 35 -10.51 -3.50 -10.59
CA ILE A 35 -10.35 -4.72 -9.80
C ILE A 35 -9.06 -4.67 -8.95
N LEU A 36 -7.95 -4.23 -9.54
CA LEU A 36 -6.68 -4.02 -8.82
C LEU A 36 -6.82 -2.96 -7.73
N MET A 37 -7.51 -1.84 -8.02
CA MET A 37 -7.70 -0.76 -7.05
C MET A 37 -8.61 -1.16 -5.88
N GLU A 38 -9.58 -2.05 -6.08
CA GLU A 38 -10.37 -2.65 -5.00
C GLU A 38 -9.48 -3.56 -4.12
N GLU A 39 -8.61 -4.39 -4.69
CA GLU A 39 -7.65 -5.20 -3.92
C GLU A 39 -6.69 -4.31 -3.09
N ILE A 40 -6.20 -3.21 -3.68
CA ILE A 40 -5.37 -2.22 -2.96
C ILE A 40 -6.16 -1.56 -1.83
N LYS A 41 -7.46 -1.27 -2.03
CA LYS A 41 -8.33 -0.69 -1.01
C LYS A 41 -8.55 -1.64 0.16
N GLU A 42 -8.79 -2.91 -0.10
CA GLU A 42 -8.92 -3.92 0.95
C GLU A 42 -7.62 -4.06 1.75
N ASN A 43 -6.48 -4.15 1.08
CA ASN A 43 -5.17 -4.18 1.72
C ASN A 43 -4.88 -2.91 2.54
N ALA A 44 -5.32 -1.74 2.09
CA ALA A 44 -5.24 -0.50 2.87
C ALA A 44 -6.06 -0.60 4.16
N GLY A 45 -7.29 -1.10 4.08
CA GLY A 45 -8.18 -1.34 5.23
C GLY A 45 -7.55 -2.27 6.26
N LEU A 46 -6.98 -3.38 5.81
CA LEU A 46 -6.24 -4.33 6.65
C LEU A 46 -5.05 -3.65 7.36
N CYS A 47 -4.30 -2.80 6.67
CA CYS A 47 -3.23 -2.02 7.29
C CYS A 47 -3.73 -1.06 8.39
N TRP A 48 -4.93 -0.47 8.22
CA TRP A 48 -5.54 0.36 9.27
C TRP A 48 -5.89 -0.44 10.53
N LEU A 49 -6.38 -1.67 10.38
CA LEU A 49 -6.72 -2.53 11.52
C LEU A 49 -5.50 -2.74 12.43
N VAL A 50 -4.33 -3.03 11.85
CA VAL A 50 -3.10 -3.20 12.65
C VAL A 50 -2.58 -1.87 13.19
N THR A 51 -2.52 -0.84 12.35
CA THR A 51 -1.82 0.41 12.72
C THR A 51 -2.60 1.33 13.64
N LYS A 52 -3.93 1.16 13.76
CA LYS A 52 -4.81 2.03 14.57
C LYS A 52 -5.81 1.31 15.47
N ARG A 53 -6.16 0.06 15.17
CA ARG A 53 -7.11 -0.71 15.98
C ARG A 53 -6.41 -1.81 16.78
N GLU A 54 -5.08 -1.85 16.72
CA GLU A 54 -4.23 -2.81 17.46
C GLU A 54 -4.66 -4.27 17.24
N VAL A 55 -5.24 -4.55 16.07
CA VAL A 55 -5.58 -5.91 15.68
C VAL A 55 -4.30 -6.72 15.51
N GLU A 56 -4.33 -7.95 16.01
CA GLU A 56 -3.20 -8.87 15.97
C GLU A 56 -2.67 -9.03 14.53
N PRO A 57 -1.39 -8.69 14.26
CA PRO A 57 -0.84 -8.70 12.91
C PRO A 57 -0.93 -10.07 12.22
N ALA A 58 -0.78 -11.17 12.97
CA ALA A 58 -0.84 -12.53 12.44
C ALA A 58 -2.18 -12.86 11.78
N ARG A 59 -3.29 -12.36 12.35
CA ARG A 59 -4.63 -12.52 11.78
C ARG A 59 -4.73 -11.75 10.47
N VAL A 60 -4.26 -10.50 10.47
CA VAL A 60 -4.36 -9.61 9.31
C VAL A 60 -3.48 -10.06 8.15
N ILE A 61 -2.29 -10.63 8.40
CA ILE A 61 -1.38 -11.11 7.34
C ILE A 61 -2.04 -12.17 6.46
N LYS A 62 -2.88 -13.03 7.04
CA LYS A 62 -3.58 -14.09 6.31
C LYS A 62 -4.60 -13.52 5.32
N GLU A 63 -5.21 -12.40 5.67
CA GLU A 63 -6.23 -11.72 4.88
C GLU A 63 -5.65 -10.83 3.78
N LEU A 64 -4.34 -10.51 3.81
CA LEU A 64 -3.72 -9.69 2.76
C LEU A 64 -3.85 -10.37 1.39
N GLN A 65 -4.33 -9.62 0.41
CA GLN A 65 -4.67 -10.09 -0.93
C GLN A 65 -3.55 -9.76 -1.93
N THR A 66 -3.32 -10.67 -2.87
CA THR A 66 -2.37 -10.50 -3.99
C THR A 66 -2.87 -11.12 -5.29
N ALA A 67 -4.09 -11.67 -5.30
CA ALA A 67 -4.56 -12.53 -6.36
C ALA A 67 -4.72 -11.76 -7.68
N GLU A 68 -5.22 -10.54 -7.62
CA GLU A 68 -5.46 -9.73 -8.82
C GLU A 68 -4.15 -9.16 -9.36
N TYR A 69 -3.26 -8.68 -8.49
CA TYR A 69 -1.90 -8.35 -8.90
C TYR A 69 -1.18 -9.55 -9.56
N ASP A 70 -1.28 -10.74 -8.97
CA ASP A 70 -0.67 -11.96 -9.49
C ASP A 70 -1.27 -12.43 -10.81
N ARG A 71 -2.57 -12.18 -11.02
CA ARG A 71 -3.23 -12.42 -12.31
C ARG A 71 -2.71 -11.45 -13.37
N LEU A 72 -2.68 -10.15 -13.07
CA LEU A 72 -2.27 -9.10 -14.01
C LEU A 72 -0.77 -9.17 -14.35
N LEU A 73 0.08 -9.60 -13.42
CA LEU A 73 1.49 -9.88 -13.70
C LEU A 73 1.72 -10.93 -14.79
N LYS A 74 0.74 -11.80 -15.02
CA LYS A 74 0.81 -12.88 -16.04
C LYS A 74 0.21 -12.46 -17.38
N THR A 75 -0.28 -11.22 -17.49
CA THR A 75 -0.82 -10.65 -18.71
C THR A 75 0.09 -9.52 -19.21
N ASP A 76 -0.34 -8.83 -20.26
CA ASP A 76 0.29 -7.63 -20.80
C ASP A 76 -0.16 -6.33 -20.09
N PHE A 77 -0.71 -6.43 -18.88
CA PHE A 77 -1.24 -5.28 -18.15
C PHE A 77 -0.13 -4.27 -17.80
N ASP A 78 -0.23 -3.07 -18.36
CA ASP A 78 0.66 -1.95 -18.03
C ASP A 78 0.23 -1.23 -16.74
N PHE A 79 0.87 -1.54 -15.60
CA PHE A 79 0.59 -0.84 -14.33
C PHE A 79 0.86 0.67 -14.36
N ASN A 80 1.67 1.17 -15.31
CA ASN A 80 1.86 2.61 -15.49
C ASN A 80 0.63 3.29 -16.10
N ARG A 81 -0.36 2.54 -16.58
CA ARG A 81 -1.63 3.10 -17.05
C ARG A 81 -2.45 3.73 -15.93
N LEU A 82 -2.33 3.23 -14.69
CA LEU A 82 -2.94 3.84 -13.49
C LEU A 82 -2.52 5.31 -13.32
N LYS A 83 -1.24 5.60 -13.59
CA LYS A 83 -0.70 6.96 -13.67
C LYS A 83 0.61 6.97 -14.43
N ARG A 84 0.61 7.56 -15.63
CA ARG A 84 1.79 7.59 -16.50
C ARG A 84 2.92 8.50 -16.00
N LYS A 85 2.59 9.48 -15.15
CA LYS A 85 3.58 10.40 -14.59
C LYS A 85 4.42 9.69 -13.53
N LYS A 86 5.66 10.11 -13.37
CA LYS A 86 6.54 9.68 -12.28
C LYS A 86 6.08 10.25 -10.94
N ILE A 87 6.44 9.57 -9.85
CA ILE A 87 6.15 10.02 -8.49
C ILE A 87 6.89 11.33 -8.23
N LYS A 88 6.13 12.38 -7.90
CA LYS A 88 6.64 13.73 -7.71
C LYS A 88 7.54 13.81 -6.47
N ALA A 89 8.57 14.63 -6.55
CA ALA A 89 9.35 15.00 -5.39
C ALA A 89 8.49 15.80 -4.39
N SER A 90 8.70 15.56 -3.10
CA SER A 90 8.14 16.38 -2.04
C SER A 90 9.07 16.42 -0.84
N GLN A 91 9.21 17.59 -0.23
CA GLN A 91 10.06 17.77 0.96
C GLN A 91 9.61 16.89 2.12
N ARG A 92 8.31 16.55 2.20
CA ARG A 92 7.75 15.69 3.26
C ARG A 92 8.23 14.24 3.23
N TYR A 93 8.81 13.79 2.12
CA TYR A 93 9.41 12.46 2.01
C TYR A 93 10.91 12.47 2.35
N LYS A 94 11.52 13.65 2.55
CA LYS A 94 12.94 13.74 2.90
C LYS A 94 13.17 13.11 4.27
N GLY A 95 14.08 12.15 4.33
CA GLY A 95 14.41 11.44 5.57
C GLY A 95 13.47 10.27 5.87
N THR A 96 12.48 9.99 5.02
CA THR A 96 11.57 8.85 5.17
C THR A 96 11.94 7.71 4.22
N ASP A 97 11.39 6.52 4.48
CA ASP A 97 11.51 5.35 3.61
C ASP A 97 10.81 5.53 2.25
N LEU A 98 10.05 6.61 2.07
CA LEU A 98 9.36 6.92 0.81
C LEU A 98 10.25 7.66 -0.20
N LYS A 99 11.38 8.22 0.25
CA LYS A 99 12.30 8.98 -0.62
C LYS A 99 12.76 8.17 -1.83
N SER A 100 12.95 6.86 -1.68
CA SER A 100 13.44 5.97 -2.75
C SER A 100 12.48 5.84 -3.93
N PHE A 101 11.20 6.21 -3.76
CA PHE A 101 10.20 6.16 -4.82
C PHE A 101 10.13 7.45 -5.65
N ILE A 102 10.76 8.54 -5.21
CA ILE A 102 10.75 9.80 -5.97
C ILE A 102 11.38 9.57 -7.35
N GLY A 103 10.68 10.00 -8.40
CA GLY A 103 11.13 9.83 -9.80
C GLY A 103 10.98 8.41 -10.35
N LYS A 104 10.47 7.46 -9.56
CA LYS A 104 10.06 6.13 -10.04
C LYS A 104 8.68 6.21 -10.69
N ASP A 105 8.37 5.19 -11.47
CA ASP A 105 7.07 5.04 -12.12
C ASP A 105 6.06 4.36 -11.19
N THR A 106 4.83 4.23 -11.67
CA THR A 106 3.73 3.67 -10.89
C THR A 106 3.90 2.17 -10.72
N TYR A 107 4.35 1.47 -11.77
CA TYR A 107 4.66 0.04 -11.71
C TYR A 107 5.61 -0.28 -10.55
N HIS A 108 6.72 0.44 -10.43
CA HIS A 108 7.71 0.18 -9.38
C HIS A 108 7.14 0.32 -7.97
N LEU A 109 6.21 1.26 -7.74
CA LEU A 109 5.55 1.40 -6.45
C LEU A 109 4.54 0.27 -6.20
N VAL A 110 3.75 -0.09 -7.21
CA VAL A 110 2.78 -1.19 -7.13
C VAL A 110 3.49 -2.51 -6.85
N GLU A 111 4.51 -2.86 -7.64
CA GLU A 111 5.34 -4.05 -7.45
C GLU A 111 5.90 -4.12 -6.03
N ASN A 112 6.44 -2.99 -5.53
CA ASN A 112 7.01 -2.95 -4.21
C ASN A 112 6.00 -3.14 -3.07
N ILE A 113 4.76 -2.65 -3.23
CA ILE A 113 3.66 -2.90 -2.29
C ILE A 113 3.39 -4.40 -2.21
N TYR A 114 3.21 -5.06 -3.35
CA TYR A 114 2.87 -6.48 -3.40
C TYR A 114 4.02 -7.39 -3.00
N ASP A 115 5.27 -7.04 -3.32
CA ASP A 115 6.45 -7.73 -2.83
C ASP A 115 6.51 -7.73 -1.30
N ARG A 116 6.17 -6.60 -0.65
CA ARG A 116 6.11 -6.57 0.81
C ARG A 116 4.98 -7.43 1.36
N ILE A 117 3.80 -7.43 0.73
CA ILE A 117 2.70 -8.30 1.14
C ILE A 117 3.14 -9.76 1.07
N LYS A 118 3.72 -10.18 -0.06
CA LYS A 118 4.22 -11.55 -0.27
C LYS A 118 5.33 -11.91 0.71
N GLU A 119 6.27 -11.00 0.98
CA GLU A 119 7.31 -11.19 1.99
C GLU A 119 6.71 -11.39 3.38
N MET A 120 5.75 -10.54 3.79
CA MET A 120 5.07 -10.65 5.07
C MET A 120 4.33 -11.99 5.21
N LYS A 121 3.58 -12.41 4.19
CA LYS A 121 2.92 -13.72 4.15
C LYS A 121 3.92 -14.87 4.23
N ARG A 122 5.04 -14.77 3.52
CA ARG A 122 6.12 -15.78 3.51
C ARG A 122 6.77 -15.92 4.89
N ILE A 123 7.16 -14.80 5.51
CA ILE A 123 7.77 -14.80 6.83
C ILE A 123 6.81 -15.42 7.84
N HIS A 124 5.55 -14.96 7.89
CA HIS A 124 4.55 -15.50 8.79
C HIS A 124 4.33 -17.02 8.59
N ARG A 125 4.40 -17.52 7.36
CA ARG A 125 4.27 -18.95 7.09
C ARG A 125 5.45 -19.79 7.61
N ILE A 126 6.67 -19.23 7.57
CA ILE A 126 7.91 -19.96 7.92
C ILE A 126 8.23 -19.80 9.41
N ASP A 127 8.04 -18.61 9.95
CA ASP A 127 8.33 -18.26 11.34
C ASP A 127 7.06 -17.67 11.98
N ASN A 128 6.43 -18.49 12.84
CA ASN A 128 5.27 -18.08 13.62
C ASN A 128 5.67 -17.33 14.91
N ASN A 129 6.96 -17.09 15.18
CA ASN A 129 7.37 -16.30 16.34
C ASN A 129 7.16 -14.80 16.10
N LEU A 130 5.96 -14.34 16.45
CA LEU A 130 5.50 -12.98 16.24
C LEU A 130 6.25 -11.93 17.06
N GLU A 131 6.89 -12.32 18.16
CA GLU A 131 7.54 -11.38 19.10
C GLU A 131 8.87 -10.86 18.57
N ARG A 132 9.59 -11.68 17.80
CA ARG A 132 10.88 -11.28 17.20
C ARG A 132 10.71 -10.28 16.07
N ILE A 133 9.55 -10.29 15.39
CA ILE A 133 9.32 -9.51 14.19
C ILE A 133 8.47 -8.29 14.52
N ARG A 134 8.96 -7.10 14.18
CA ARG A 134 8.23 -5.83 14.35
C ARG A 134 7.11 -5.68 13.31
N TRP A 135 6.06 -6.48 13.43
CA TRP A 135 4.95 -6.52 12.47
C TRP A 135 4.21 -5.19 12.33
N THR A 136 3.95 -4.48 13.43
CA THR A 136 3.32 -3.16 13.40
C THR A 136 4.12 -2.16 12.56
N VAL A 137 5.45 -2.25 12.59
CA VAL A 137 6.33 -1.41 11.74
C VAL A 137 6.21 -1.81 10.28
N ARG A 138 6.17 -3.12 9.97
CA ARG A 138 6.00 -3.61 8.59
C ARG A 138 4.66 -3.18 8.00
N PHE A 139 3.57 -3.34 8.75
CA PHE A 139 2.25 -2.83 8.37
C PHE A 139 2.24 -1.31 8.20
N SER A 140 2.91 -0.56 9.09
CA SER A 140 3.02 0.89 8.95
C SER A 140 3.74 1.29 7.65
N ASN A 141 4.83 0.62 7.30
CA ASN A 141 5.57 0.91 6.07
C ASN A 141 4.79 0.50 4.81
N LEU A 142 4.13 -0.65 4.83
CA LEU A 142 3.22 -1.08 3.75
C LEU A 142 2.11 -0.03 3.56
N HIS A 143 1.50 0.40 4.65
CA HIS A 143 0.46 1.42 4.63
C HIS A 143 0.95 2.74 4.03
N LYS A 144 2.13 3.22 4.44
CA LYS A 144 2.72 4.44 3.86
C LYS A 144 2.92 4.32 2.35
N ARG A 145 3.32 3.16 1.83
CA ARG A 145 3.50 2.92 0.38
C ARG A 145 2.17 2.95 -0.35
N ILE A 146 1.14 2.33 0.22
CA ILE A 146 -0.22 2.42 -0.31
C ILE A 146 -0.67 3.89 -0.33
N LEU A 147 -0.51 4.64 0.76
CA LEU A 147 -0.90 6.06 0.81
C LEU A 147 -0.11 6.93 -0.18
N LEU A 148 1.18 6.63 -0.41
CA LEU A 148 1.97 7.26 -1.46
C LEU A 148 1.35 7.00 -2.84
N LEU A 149 0.90 5.78 -3.11
CA LEU A 149 0.22 5.44 -4.36
C LEU A 149 -1.06 6.26 -4.50
N LEU A 150 -1.94 6.27 -3.48
CA LEU A 150 -3.17 7.08 -3.52
C LEU A 150 -2.89 8.55 -3.81
N GLU A 151 -1.89 9.13 -3.15
CA GLU A 151 -1.52 10.52 -3.34
C GLU A 151 -1.00 10.78 -4.76
N HIS A 152 -0.19 9.87 -5.30
CA HIS A 152 0.31 9.92 -6.67
C HIS A 152 -0.82 9.84 -7.72
N LEU A 153 -1.79 8.95 -7.51
CA LEU A 153 -2.94 8.78 -8.40
C LEU A 153 -3.81 10.06 -8.43
N LYS A 154 -4.04 10.69 -7.27
CA LYS A 154 -4.83 11.94 -7.15
C LYS A 154 -4.24 13.13 -7.93
N GLY A 155 -2.92 13.18 -8.13
CA GLY A 155 -2.24 14.20 -8.95
C GLY A 155 -1.54 15.30 -8.16
#